data_AF-A0A1H0LY60-F1
#
_entry.id   AF-A0A1H0LY60-F1
#
_cell.length_a   1.000
_cell.length_b   1.000
_cell.length_c   1.000
_cell.angle_alpha   90.00
_cell.angle_beta   90.00
_cell.angle_gamma   90.00
#
_symmetry.space_group_name_H-M   'P 1'
#
loop_
_entity.id
_entity.type
_entity.pdbx_description
1 polymer ?
#
loop_
_entity_poly.entity_id
_entity_poly.type
_entity_poly.pdbx_seq_one_letter_code
_entity_poly.pdbx_strand_id
1 'polypeptide(L)'
;MNFKVDPPSISALAKLMGRAGSAASIFAAANNGAGPSELGEGLLGMLAGPLDRWQALGLSNCQRASTLADQCDSSLVEAAKFYVATDAAEEARLDSKYPAATSQRVGGDTVTAPETAGGFTDWEDAWRDPHNPEFPYTAPPEPRDNDGRGWDFDLDGEIDKLTGAASVAPYVRDLLKWLVGWDPFSAVTTLVAGDWKGLMRQGSVFEDTATAFGRIKTNVDRGRYAIQDRWNGNAAAAAENWLAAYSQACADHAKFCVDAGWKIKNFARSAFHAFQALNVAMDTLIDAVLEALLKVKGLGAVVGGAVNVIRGEKPEQAFAAVVYSVLPIAELLDQVRMLAHGIQSAAEMVAGNGEVAAAAWPGEPYRHPAVR
;
A
#
# COMPACT_ATOMS: atom_id res chain seq x y z
N MET A 1 7.44 17.60 -42.45
CA MET A 1 6.81 18.20 -41.27
C MET A 1 7.32 19.63 -41.17
N ASN A 2 6.45 20.63 -40.96
CA ASN A 2 6.91 22.01 -40.75
C ASN A 2 7.32 22.15 -39.28
N PHE A 3 8.59 22.47 -39.04
CA PHE A 3 9.10 22.79 -37.70
C PHE A 3 8.28 23.93 -37.10
N LYS A 4 7.91 23.80 -35.83
CA LYS A 4 7.17 24.81 -35.06
C LYS A 4 7.57 24.72 -33.61
N VAL A 5 7.74 25.86 -32.95
CA VAL A 5 8.02 25.90 -31.53
C VAL A 5 7.34 27.10 -30.88
N ASP A 6 6.80 26.89 -29.69
CA ASP A 6 6.19 27.91 -28.84
C ASP A 6 6.85 27.82 -27.45
N PRO A 7 7.95 28.56 -27.21
CA PRO A 7 8.72 28.45 -25.98
C PRO A 7 7.91 28.71 -24.70
N PRO A 8 6.94 29.66 -24.66
CA PRO A 8 6.03 29.79 -23.52
C PRO A 8 5.28 28.51 -23.17
N SER A 9 4.80 27.75 -24.16
CA SER A 9 4.11 26.47 -23.89
C SER A 9 5.06 25.37 -23.41
N ILE A 10 6.30 25.33 -23.90
CA ILE A 10 7.34 24.42 -23.38
C ILE A 10 7.64 24.76 -21.91
N SER A 11 7.78 26.04 -21.58
CA SER A 11 7.98 26.50 -20.20
C SER A 11 6.78 26.16 -19.30
N ALA A 12 5.56 26.25 -19.81
CA ALA A 12 4.36 25.88 -19.06
C ALA A 12 4.27 24.36 -18.84
N LEU A 13 4.64 23.55 -19.83
CA LEU A 13 4.78 22.10 -19.70
C LEU A 13 5.86 21.71 -18.68
N ALA A 14 6.97 22.45 -18.63
CA ALA A 14 8.02 22.25 -17.64
C ALA A 14 7.47 22.39 -16.20
N LYS A 15 6.72 23.49 -15.95
CA LYS A 15 6.05 23.71 -14.65
C LYS A 15 5.05 22.62 -14.29
N LEU A 16 4.35 22.05 -15.27
CA LEU A 16 3.46 20.90 -15.05
C LEU A 16 4.25 19.69 -14.56
N MET A 17 5.40 19.40 -15.19
CA MET A 17 6.29 18.32 -14.75
C MET A 17 6.88 18.59 -13.36
N GLY A 18 7.28 19.82 -13.04
CA GLY A 18 7.77 20.17 -11.70
C GLY A 18 6.72 19.97 -10.59
N ARG A 19 5.43 20.25 -10.89
CA ARG A 19 4.32 19.92 -9.97
C ARG A 19 4.09 18.41 -9.85
N ALA A 20 4.19 17.67 -10.94
CA ALA A 20 4.13 16.20 -10.90
C ALA A 20 5.26 15.61 -10.04
N GLY A 21 6.47 16.15 -10.15
CA GLY A 21 7.62 15.73 -9.33
C GLY A 21 7.43 16.04 -7.86
N SER A 22 6.96 17.26 -7.56
CA SER A 22 6.60 17.68 -6.20
C SER A 22 5.53 16.78 -5.57
N ALA A 23 4.45 16.47 -6.31
CA ALA A 23 3.40 15.56 -5.84
C ALA A 23 3.97 14.16 -5.55
N ALA A 24 4.72 13.56 -6.49
CA ALA A 24 5.33 12.24 -6.31
C ALA A 24 6.26 12.18 -5.09
N SER A 25 7.01 13.25 -4.80
CA SER A 25 7.93 13.31 -3.64
C SER A 25 7.20 13.20 -2.29
N ILE A 26 5.97 13.68 -2.21
CA ILE A 26 5.18 13.64 -0.97
C ILE A 26 4.65 12.23 -0.72
N PHE A 27 4.23 11.54 -1.76
CA PHE A 27 3.86 10.13 -1.64
C PHE A 27 5.08 9.23 -1.40
N ALA A 28 6.27 9.61 -1.88
CA ALA A 28 7.51 8.96 -1.46
C ALA A 28 7.73 9.12 0.06
N ALA A 29 7.57 10.33 0.60
CA ALA A 29 7.70 10.56 2.04
C ALA A 29 6.67 9.77 2.86
N ALA A 30 5.42 9.69 2.40
CA ALA A 30 4.38 8.88 3.04
C ALA A 30 4.70 7.38 3.00
N ASN A 31 5.22 6.87 1.88
CA ASN A 31 5.64 5.48 1.77
C ASN A 31 6.86 5.15 2.63
N ASN A 32 7.72 6.11 2.98
CA ASN A 32 8.88 5.88 3.84
C ASN A 32 8.53 5.69 5.33
N GLY A 33 7.43 6.28 5.80
CA GLY A 33 7.06 6.32 7.23
C GLY A 33 6.14 5.21 7.73
N ALA A 34 5.89 4.16 6.94
CA ALA A 34 4.89 3.11 7.22
C ALA A 34 5.49 1.69 7.14
N GLY A 35 6.64 1.48 7.79
CA GLY A 35 7.48 0.29 7.65
C GLY A 35 6.98 -0.97 8.37
N PRO A 36 6.87 -2.13 7.69
CA PRO A 36 6.33 -3.33 8.30
C PRO A 36 7.30 -4.14 9.15
N SER A 37 8.61 -3.89 9.08
CA SER A 37 9.61 -4.43 10.03
C SER A 37 9.36 -4.07 11.51
N GLU A 38 8.45 -3.14 11.79
CA GLU A 38 8.00 -2.76 13.13
C GLU A 38 6.63 -3.37 13.52
N LEU A 39 6.01 -4.20 12.66
CA LEU A 39 4.67 -4.76 12.94
C LEU A 39 4.64 -5.80 14.06
N GLY A 40 5.79 -6.26 14.56
CA GLY A 40 5.90 -7.13 15.73
C GLY A 40 5.94 -8.63 15.41
N GLU A 41 5.47 -9.43 16.38
CA GLU A 41 5.50 -10.89 16.33
C GLU A 41 4.24 -11.48 15.67
N GLY A 42 4.07 -12.80 15.78
CA GLY A 42 2.82 -13.45 15.41
C GLY A 42 2.52 -13.44 13.92
N LEU A 43 1.25 -13.22 13.61
CA LEU A 43 0.75 -13.24 12.23
C LEU A 43 1.35 -12.12 11.38
N LEU A 44 1.52 -10.92 11.96
CA LEU A 44 2.11 -9.79 11.24
C LEU A 44 3.60 -10.00 11.00
N GLY A 45 4.32 -10.61 11.95
CA GLY A 45 5.72 -11.01 11.76
C GLY A 45 5.92 -11.95 10.55
N MET A 46 4.96 -12.82 10.26
CA MET A 46 5.00 -13.68 9.06
C MET A 46 4.87 -12.90 7.74
N LEU A 47 4.28 -11.71 7.78
CA LEU A 47 4.00 -10.86 6.62
C LEU A 47 4.98 -9.70 6.47
N ALA A 48 5.81 -9.43 7.47
CA ALA A 48 6.75 -8.30 7.47
C ALA A 48 7.62 -8.25 6.20
N GLY A 49 8.29 -9.36 5.85
CA GLY A 49 9.14 -9.43 4.66
C GLY A 49 8.42 -9.11 3.33
N PRO A 50 7.29 -9.77 3.01
CA PRO A 50 6.43 -9.41 1.89
C PRO A 50 6.03 -7.94 1.84
N LEU A 51 5.56 -7.40 2.96
CA LEU A 51 5.07 -6.02 3.04
C LEU A 51 6.23 -5.00 2.93
N ASP A 52 7.41 -5.32 3.48
CA ASP A 52 8.62 -4.48 3.40
C ASP A 52 9.03 -4.35 1.93
N ARG A 53 8.97 -5.46 1.18
CA ARG A 53 9.26 -5.46 -0.26
C ARG A 53 8.27 -4.60 -1.03
N TRP A 54 6.97 -4.70 -0.75
CA TRP A 54 5.97 -3.86 -1.41
C TRP A 54 6.18 -2.38 -1.11
N GLN A 55 6.47 -2.04 0.15
CA GLN A 55 6.76 -0.66 0.54
C GLN A 55 8.01 -0.12 -0.15
N ALA A 56 9.09 -0.91 -0.19
CA ALA A 56 10.32 -0.52 -0.87
C ALA A 56 10.09 -0.27 -2.36
N LEU A 57 9.29 -1.10 -3.03
CA LEU A 57 8.88 -0.88 -4.43
C LEU A 57 8.03 0.38 -4.58
N GLY A 58 7.07 0.61 -3.67
CA GLY A 58 6.24 1.83 -3.65
C GLY A 58 7.08 3.10 -3.52
N LEU A 59 7.97 3.12 -2.52
CA LEU A 59 8.90 4.20 -2.27
C LEU A 59 9.84 4.45 -3.46
N SER A 60 10.48 3.40 -3.96
CA SER A 60 11.41 3.49 -5.10
C SER A 60 10.72 4.06 -6.34
N ASN A 61 9.50 3.61 -6.64
CA ASN A 61 8.72 4.12 -7.77
C ASN A 61 8.35 5.59 -7.59
N CYS A 62 7.91 6.00 -6.39
CA CYS A 62 7.60 7.40 -6.10
C CYS A 62 8.84 8.30 -6.24
N GLN A 63 9.99 7.87 -5.70
CA GLN A 63 11.25 8.61 -5.81
C GLN A 63 11.73 8.71 -7.25
N ARG A 64 11.59 7.63 -8.02
CA ARG A 64 11.95 7.60 -9.45
C ARG A 64 11.08 8.55 -10.25
N ALA A 65 9.76 8.53 -10.03
CA ALA A 65 8.82 9.46 -10.65
C ALA A 65 9.18 10.92 -10.36
N SER A 66 9.39 11.24 -9.07
CA SER A 66 9.79 12.58 -8.62
C SER A 66 11.06 13.06 -9.32
N THR A 67 12.12 12.26 -9.28
CA THR A 67 13.42 12.60 -9.88
C THR A 67 13.31 12.82 -11.40
N LEU A 68 12.62 11.91 -12.10
CA LEU A 68 12.45 11.99 -13.55
C LEU A 68 11.65 13.22 -13.97
N ALA A 69 10.59 13.56 -13.22
CA ALA A 69 9.76 14.71 -13.48
C ALA A 69 10.52 16.04 -13.25
N ASP A 70 11.28 16.15 -12.16
CA ASP A 70 12.09 17.34 -11.85
C ASP A 70 13.20 17.59 -12.88
N GLN A 71 13.82 16.51 -13.37
CA GLN A 71 14.82 16.59 -14.42
C GLN A 71 14.20 16.94 -15.79
N CYS A 72 12.99 16.44 -16.06
CA CYS A 72 12.24 16.83 -17.25
C CYS A 72 11.84 18.32 -17.21
N ASP A 73 11.36 18.82 -16.06
CA ASP A 73 11.12 20.24 -15.83
C ASP A 73 12.37 21.08 -16.16
N SER A 74 13.50 20.74 -15.52
CA SER A 74 14.77 21.44 -15.73
C SER A 74 15.17 21.46 -17.22
N SER A 75 15.11 20.30 -17.89
CA SER A 75 15.46 20.20 -19.31
C SER A 75 14.51 20.97 -20.22
N LEU A 76 13.21 21.02 -19.91
CA LEU A 76 12.22 21.77 -20.69
C LEU A 76 12.36 23.29 -20.46
N VAL A 77 12.69 23.73 -19.24
CA VAL A 77 13.03 25.14 -18.96
C VAL A 77 14.23 25.58 -19.78
N GLU A 78 15.27 24.75 -19.85
CA GLU A 78 16.46 25.05 -20.65
C GLU A 78 16.16 25.01 -22.15
N ALA A 79 15.35 24.06 -22.61
CA ALA A 79 14.89 24.02 -24.00
C ALA A 79 14.11 25.28 -24.38
N ALA A 80 13.18 25.73 -23.53
CA ALA A 80 12.44 26.97 -23.75
C ALA A 80 13.38 28.19 -23.83
N LYS A 81 14.39 28.29 -22.95
CA LYS A 81 15.41 29.35 -23.01
C LYS A 81 16.22 29.30 -24.29
N PHE A 82 16.63 28.10 -24.71
CA PHE A 82 17.37 27.89 -25.95
C PHE A 82 16.58 28.38 -27.16
N TYR A 83 15.29 28.04 -27.25
CA TYR A 83 14.42 28.47 -28.33
C TYR A 83 14.05 29.96 -28.29
N VAL A 84 14.09 30.61 -27.12
CA VAL A 84 13.97 32.08 -27.05
C VAL A 84 15.23 32.77 -27.57
N ALA A 85 16.40 32.16 -27.40
CA ALA A 85 17.69 32.74 -27.75
C ALA A 85 18.13 32.48 -29.20
N THR A 86 17.45 31.58 -29.93
CA THR A 86 17.86 31.11 -31.27
C THR A 86 16.90 31.61 -32.34
N ASP A 87 17.39 31.86 -33.56
CA ASP A 87 16.55 32.21 -34.70
C ASP A 87 15.79 30.98 -35.23
N ALA A 88 14.51 31.15 -35.57
CA ALA A 88 13.64 30.05 -35.99
C ALA A 88 14.16 29.25 -37.20
N ALA A 89 14.89 29.87 -38.13
CA ALA A 89 15.47 29.15 -39.26
C ALA A 89 16.66 28.29 -38.83
N GLU A 90 17.46 28.79 -37.89
CA GLU A 90 18.58 28.06 -37.32
C GLU A 90 18.10 26.90 -36.43
N GLU A 91 16.99 27.08 -35.71
CA GLU A 91 16.35 26.03 -34.93
C GLU A 91 15.85 24.88 -35.79
N ALA A 92 15.11 25.18 -36.86
CA ALA A 92 14.65 24.16 -37.79
C ALA A 92 15.83 23.39 -38.41
N ARG A 93 16.93 24.08 -38.71
CA ARG A 93 18.16 23.48 -39.20
C ARG A 93 18.82 22.59 -38.15
N LEU A 94 18.87 23.00 -36.89
CA LEU A 94 19.42 22.21 -35.79
C LEU A 94 18.54 21.00 -35.48
N ASP A 95 17.23 21.17 -35.43
CA ASP A 95 16.26 20.09 -35.18
C ASP A 95 16.33 19.00 -36.25
N SER A 96 16.55 19.38 -37.51
CA SER A 96 16.76 18.43 -38.61
C SER A 96 17.99 17.51 -38.44
N LYS A 97 18.93 17.88 -37.56
CA LYS A 97 20.12 17.09 -37.23
C LYS A 97 19.94 16.20 -36.01
N TYR A 98 18.88 16.37 -35.24
CA TYR A 98 18.59 15.48 -34.11
C TYR A 98 18.16 14.10 -34.61
N PRO A 99 18.32 13.04 -33.80
CA PRO A 99 17.83 11.72 -34.15
C PRO A 99 16.37 11.79 -34.58
N ALA A 100 16.07 11.21 -35.74
CA ALA A 100 14.71 11.19 -36.25
C ALA A 100 13.79 10.48 -35.25
N ALA A 101 12.74 11.16 -34.83
CA ALA A 101 11.75 10.64 -33.91
C ALA A 101 10.35 10.92 -34.44
N THR A 102 9.47 9.96 -34.25
CA THR A 102 8.03 10.11 -34.54
C THR A 102 7.30 9.85 -33.24
N SER A 103 6.34 10.72 -32.92
CA SER A 103 5.44 10.56 -31.79
C SER A 103 4.02 10.31 -32.27
N GLN A 104 3.27 9.57 -31.47
CA GLN A 104 1.84 9.40 -31.70
C GLN A 104 1.10 10.60 -31.13
N ARG A 105 0.36 11.29 -31.99
CA ARG A 105 -0.54 12.38 -31.57
C ARG A 105 -1.63 11.84 -30.64
N VAL A 106 -1.98 12.65 -29.64
CA VAL A 106 -2.98 12.33 -28.64
C VAL A 106 -4.35 12.80 -29.14
N GLY A 107 -5.32 11.90 -29.18
CA GLY A 107 -6.72 12.20 -29.54
C GLY A 107 -7.45 12.91 -28.40
N GLY A 108 -8.27 13.91 -28.72
CA GLY A 108 -9.01 14.67 -27.70
C GLY A 108 -10.03 13.82 -26.92
N ASP A 109 -10.51 12.73 -27.51
CA ASP A 109 -11.36 11.71 -26.90
C ASP A 109 -10.66 10.88 -25.82
N THR A 110 -9.33 10.84 -25.84
CA THR A 110 -8.51 10.09 -24.88
C THR A 110 -8.04 10.92 -23.68
N VAL A 111 -8.41 12.20 -23.63
CA VAL A 111 -7.89 13.18 -22.66
C VAL A 111 -9.03 13.82 -21.89
N THR A 112 -8.86 14.00 -20.59
CA THR A 112 -9.86 14.65 -19.75
C THR A 112 -9.88 16.16 -19.94
N ALA A 113 -11.06 16.70 -20.29
CA ALA A 113 -11.30 18.13 -20.52
C ALA A 113 -10.28 18.78 -21.48
N PRO A 114 -10.16 18.27 -22.73
CA PRO A 114 -9.14 18.68 -23.69
C PRO A 114 -9.21 20.16 -24.04
N GLU A 115 -10.39 20.77 -23.98
CA GLU A 115 -10.62 22.19 -24.26
C GLU A 115 -9.90 23.14 -23.29
N THR A 116 -9.57 22.67 -22.09
CA THR A 116 -8.83 23.45 -21.08
C THR A 116 -7.36 23.04 -20.95
N ALA A 117 -6.92 22.00 -21.66
CA ALA A 117 -5.56 21.44 -21.54
C ALA A 117 -4.47 22.46 -21.90
N GLY A 118 -4.77 23.41 -22.80
CA GLY A 118 -3.86 24.45 -23.27
C GLY A 118 -3.30 25.39 -22.19
N GLY A 119 -3.85 25.36 -20.98
CA GLY A 119 -3.35 26.11 -19.82
C GLY A 119 -2.21 25.42 -19.05
N PHE A 120 -1.91 24.14 -19.32
CA PHE A 120 -0.92 23.35 -18.58
C PHE A 120 -1.09 23.40 -17.05
N THR A 121 -2.34 23.55 -16.62
CA THR A 121 -2.75 23.47 -15.21
C THR A 121 -3.11 22.04 -14.86
N ASP A 122 -3.08 21.74 -13.57
CA ASP A 122 -3.57 20.47 -13.06
C ASP A 122 -5.10 20.47 -13.17
N TRP A 123 -5.67 19.45 -13.81
CA TRP A 123 -7.10 19.23 -13.79
C TRP A 123 -7.55 18.77 -12.40
N GLU A 124 -6.77 17.83 -11.86
CA GLU A 124 -6.87 17.36 -10.49
C GLU A 124 -5.53 17.57 -9.82
N ASP A 125 -5.53 18.33 -8.72
CA ASP A 125 -4.31 18.60 -7.97
C ASP A 125 -3.86 17.32 -7.25
N ALA A 126 -2.77 16.73 -7.76
CA ALA A 126 -2.18 15.50 -7.22
C ALA A 126 -1.53 15.70 -5.84
N TRP A 127 -1.33 16.95 -5.42
CA TRP A 127 -0.80 17.29 -4.09
C TRP A 127 -1.86 17.19 -2.99
N ARG A 128 -3.15 17.23 -3.36
CA ARG A 128 -4.26 17.26 -2.40
C ARG A 128 -4.59 15.89 -1.87
N ASP A 129 -5.08 15.87 -0.63
CA ASP A 129 -5.59 14.67 0.00
C ASP A 129 -6.70 14.06 -0.89
N PRO A 130 -6.58 12.77 -1.29
CA PRO A 130 -7.60 12.08 -2.06
C PRO A 130 -9.00 12.09 -1.45
N HIS A 131 -9.08 12.09 -0.12
CA HIS A 131 -10.30 12.06 0.67
C HIS A 131 -10.79 13.44 1.09
N ASN A 132 -9.91 14.44 1.11
CA ASN A 132 -10.29 15.83 1.38
C ASN A 132 -9.50 16.82 0.51
N PRO A 133 -9.95 17.06 -0.73
CA PRO A 133 -9.22 17.87 -1.71
C PRO A 133 -8.96 19.32 -1.30
N GLU A 134 -9.61 19.82 -0.24
CA GLU A 134 -9.37 21.16 0.29
C GLU A 134 -7.99 21.29 0.98
N PHE A 135 -7.42 20.18 1.45
CA PHE A 135 -6.19 20.16 2.24
C PHE A 135 -5.03 19.51 1.48
N PRO A 136 -3.77 19.90 1.79
CA PRO A 136 -2.61 19.18 1.31
C PRO A 136 -2.56 17.78 1.93
N TYR A 137 -2.05 16.81 1.17
CA TYR A 137 -1.89 15.46 1.69
C TYR A 137 -0.82 15.41 2.80
N THR A 138 -1.15 14.79 3.93
CA THR A 138 -0.29 14.70 5.13
C THR A 138 -0.07 13.24 5.58
N ALA A 139 -0.24 12.29 4.66
CA ALA A 139 -0.42 10.86 4.93
C ALA A 139 -1.77 10.56 5.61
N PRO A 140 -2.32 9.34 5.46
CA PRO A 140 -3.50 8.94 6.18
C PRO A 140 -3.24 9.02 7.69
N PRO A 141 -4.23 9.51 8.46
CA PRO A 141 -4.16 9.47 9.92
C PRO A 141 -4.12 8.01 10.40
N GLU A 142 -3.90 7.82 11.70
CA GLU A 142 -4.14 6.51 12.30
C GLU A 142 -5.58 6.05 12.00
N PRO A 143 -5.77 4.81 11.52
CA PRO A 143 -7.09 4.25 11.26
C PRO A 143 -7.96 4.35 12.51
N ARG A 144 -9.20 4.79 12.33
CA ARG A 144 -10.24 4.78 13.37
C ARG A 144 -11.43 3.98 12.87
N ASP A 145 -12.13 3.33 13.79
CA ASP A 145 -13.34 2.60 13.45
C ASP A 145 -14.34 3.52 12.76
N ASN A 146 -14.88 3.05 11.62
CA ASN A 146 -15.91 3.76 10.85
C ASN A 146 -15.47 5.15 10.35
N ASP A 147 -14.18 5.36 10.07
CA ASP A 147 -13.66 6.62 9.51
C ASP A 147 -14.04 6.86 8.04
N GLY A 148 -14.77 5.92 7.42
CA GLY A 148 -15.18 6.00 6.03
C GLY A 148 -14.06 5.72 5.02
N ARG A 149 -12.86 5.31 5.46
CA ARG A 149 -11.73 4.93 4.59
C ARG A 149 -11.72 3.42 4.27
N GLY A 150 -12.84 2.73 4.51
CA GLY A 150 -13.05 1.32 4.20
C GLY A 150 -12.65 0.35 5.32
N TRP A 151 -12.32 0.89 6.49
CA TRP A 151 -11.99 0.19 7.74
C TRP A 151 -13.20 0.19 8.69
N ASP A 152 -14.30 -0.42 8.26
CA ASP A 152 -15.58 -0.42 9.00
C ASP A 152 -15.67 -1.61 9.98
N PHE A 153 -14.58 -1.94 10.67
CA PHE A 153 -14.54 -3.03 11.64
C PHE A 153 -13.58 -2.74 12.80
N ASP A 154 -14.01 -3.08 14.01
CA ASP A 154 -13.30 -2.83 15.28
C ASP A 154 -12.31 -3.98 15.57
N LEU A 155 -11.18 -3.96 14.87
CA LEU A 155 -10.15 -4.98 15.04
C LEU A 155 -9.45 -4.89 16.40
N ASP A 156 -9.19 -3.67 16.88
CA ASP A 156 -8.60 -3.42 18.19
C ASP A 156 -9.48 -4.00 19.30
N GLY A 157 -10.78 -3.75 19.26
CA GLY A 157 -11.73 -4.25 20.23
C GLY A 157 -11.82 -5.77 20.24
N GLU A 158 -11.67 -6.44 19.09
CA GLU A 158 -11.59 -7.90 19.04
C GLU A 158 -10.26 -8.43 19.62
N ILE A 159 -9.14 -7.74 19.38
CA ILE A 159 -7.83 -8.07 19.98
C ILE A 159 -7.87 -7.84 21.50
N ASP A 160 -8.49 -6.77 21.97
CA ASP A 160 -8.66 -6.47 23.40
C ASP A 160 -9.52 -7.54 24.09
N LYS A 161 -10.57 -8.04 23.42
CA LYS A 161 -11.34 -9.19 23.92
C LYS A 161 -10.48 -10.45 24.02
N LEU A 162 -9.67 -10.76 22.99
CA LEU A 162 -8.80 -11.96 23.00
C LEU A 162 -7.72 -11.86 24.09
N THR A 163 -7.08 -10.70 24.22
CA THR A 163 -6.03 -10.48 25.22
C THR A 163 -6.61 -10.44 26.63
N GLY A 164 -7.80 -9.87 26.81
CA GLY A 164 -8.57 -9.91 28.04
C GLY A 164 -8.98 -11.34 28.43
N ALA A 165 -9.54 -12.11 27.49
CA ALA A 165 -9.86 -13.52 27.67
C ALA A 165 -8.61 -14.34 27.99
N ALA A 166 -7.44 -13.96 27.46
CA ALA A 166 -6.17 -14.60 27.77
C ALA A 166 -5.64 -14.29 29.16
N SER A 167 -6.13 -13.27 29.85
CA SER A 167 -5.74 -12.92 31.22
C SER A 167 -6.40 -13.85 32.27
N VAL A 168 -6.33 -15.16 32.06
CA VAL A 168 -6.85 -16.17 32.99
C VAL A 168 -5.82 -16.50 34.07
N ALA A 169 -6.31 -16.89 35.26
CA ALA A 169 -5.48 -17.27 36.38
C ALA A 169 -4.45 -18.39 36.02
N PRO A 170 -3.21 -18.34 36.56
CA PRO A 170 -2.14 -19.27 36.18
C PRO A 170 -2.50 -20.76 36.27
N TYR A 171 -3.29 -21.16 37.26
CA TYR A 171 -3.69 -22.56 37.44
C TYR A 171 -4.59 -23.09 36.31
N VAL A 172 -5.35 -22.23 35.62
CA VAL A 172 -6.13 -22.62 34.44
C VAL A 172 -5.18 -22.93 33.29
N ARG A 173 -4.20 -22.07 33.06
CA ARG A 173 -3.19 -22.26 32.02
C ARG A 173 -2.38 -23.54 32.26
N ASP A 174 -1.99 -23.81 33.51
CA ASP A 174 -1.28 -25.03 33.88
C ASP A 174 -2.14 -26.29 33.68
N LEU A 175 -3.43 -26.24 34.02
CA LEU A 175 -4.37 -27.34 33.76
C LEU A 175 -4.48 -27.64 32.26
N LEU A 176 -4.61 -26.60 31.42
CA LEU A 176 -4.68 -26.78 29.98
C LEU A 176 -3.38 -27.35 29.41
N LYS A 177 -2.22 -26.82 29.84
CA LYS A 177 -0.92 -27.40 29.46
C LYS A 177 -0.82 -28.87 29.84
N TRP A 178 -1.34 -29.26 31.00
CA TRP A 178 -1.37 -30.65 31.42
C TRP A 178 -2.31 -31.52 30.57
N LEU A 179 -3.52 -31.03 30.26
CA LEU A 179 -4.54 -31.77 29.51
C LEU A 179 -4.21 -31.92 28.02
N VAL A 180 -3.80 -30.83 27.36
CA VAL A 180 -3.63 -30.78 25.91
C VAL A 180 -2.18 -30.65 25.46
N GLY A 181 -1.24 -30.42 26.38
CA GLY A 181 0.19 -30.32 26.08
C GLY A 181 0.68 -28.92 25.65
N TRP A 182 -0.21 -27.93 25.56
CA TRP A 182 0.13 -26.56 25.15
C TRP A 182 -0.82 -25.52 25.79
N ASP A 183 -0.47 -24.23 25.66
CA ASP A 183 -1.23 -23.10 26.22
C ASP A 183 -2.02 -22.36 25.12
N PRO A 184 -3.35 -22.59 25.00
CA PRO A 184 -4.17 -21.94 23.97
C PRO A 184 -4.23 -20.42 24.11
N PHE A 185 -4.20 -19.90 25.34
CA PHE A 185 -4.20 -18.46 25.57
C PHE A 185 -2.89 -17.81 25.10
N SER A 186 -1.75 -18.46 25.38
CA SER A 186 -0.46 -17.97 24.88
C SER A 186 -0.38 -18.01 23.36
N ALA A 187 -0.87 -19.09 22.72
CA ALA A 187 -0.83 -19.19 21.27
C ALA A 187 -1.70 -18.13 20.57
N VAL A 188 -2.90 -17.88 21.10
CA VAL A 188 -3.81 -16.85 20.56
C VAL A 188 -3.22 -15.46 20.75
N THR A 189 -2.71 -15.13 21.94
CA THR A 189 -2.09 -13.81 22.20
C THR A 189 -0.86 -13.56 21.34
N THR A 190 0.00 -14.57 21.17
CA THR A 190 1.13 -14.47 20.23
C THR A 190 0.66 -14.31 18.79
N LEU A 191 -0.41 -14.97 18.37
CA LEU A 191 -0.93 -14.88 17.00
C LEU A 191 -1.41 -13.47 16.67
N VAL A 192 -2.17 -12.84 17.57
CA VAL A 192 -2.80 -11.53 17.33
C VAL A 192 -1.93 -10.35 17.70
N ALA A 193 -0.79 -10.58 18.34
CA ALA A 193 0.18 -9.54 18.66
C ALA A 193 0.65 -8.81 17.39
N GLY A 194 0.90 -7.51 17.53
CA GLY A 194 1.48 -6.67 16.48
C GLY A 194 0.74 -5.35 16.25
N ASP A 195 1.29 -4.53 15.37
CA ASP A 195 0.74 -3.21 15.01
C ASP A 195 -0.24 -3.29 13.83
N TRP A 196 -1.48 -3.68 14.13
CA TRP A 196 -2.55 -3.73 13.13
C TRP A 196 -2.91 -2.35 12.55
N LYS A 197 -2.74 -1.27 13.32
CA LYS A 197 -2.96 0.09 12.84
C LYS A 197 -1.92 0.48 11.81
N GLY A 198 -0.66 0.13 12.06
CA GLY A 198 0.44 0.30 11.12
C GLY A 198 0.16 -0.39 9.78
N LEU A 199 -0.28 -1.66 9.83
CA LEU A 199 -0.68 -2.42 8.64
C LEU A 199 -1.81 -1.70 7.87
N MET A 200 -2.88 -1.30 8.56
CA MET A 200 -4.01 -0.64 7.95
C MET A 200 -3.63 0.71 7.33
N ARG A 201 -2.82 1.50 8.04
CA ARG A 201 -2.26 2.77 7.56
C ARG A 201 -1.42 2.58 6.30
N GLN A 202 -0.59 1.53 6.26
CA GLN A 202 0.20 1.18 5.07
C GLN A 202 -0.72 0.89 3.87
N GLY A 203 -1.80 0.12 4.07
CA GLY A 203 -2.80 -0.12 3.03
C GLY A 203 -3.43 1.17 2.49
N SER A 204 -3.77 2.12 3.38
CA SER A 204 -4.30 3.43 2.99
C SER A 204 -3.27 4.28 2.22
N VAL A 205 -1.99 4.28 2.63
CA VAL A 205 -0.92 4.99 1.90
C VAL A 205 -0.84 4.52 0.46
N PHE A 206 -0.95 3.20 0.22
CA PHE A 206 -0.95 2.65 -1.13
C PHE A 206 -2.14 3.16 -1.95
N GLU A 207 -3.36 3.14 -1.42
CA GLU A 207 -4.53 3.64 -2.16
C GLU A 207 -4.46 5.15 -2.44
N ASP A 208 -3.99 5.93 -1.47
CA ASP A 208 -3.80 7.36 -1.64
C ASP A 208 -2.74 7.65 -2.72
N THR A 209 -1.64 6.88 -2.72
CA THR A 209 -0.60 6.92 -3.75
C THR A 209 -1.18 6.57 -5.13
N ALA A 210 -2.01 5.53 -5.21
CA ALA A 210 -2.64 5.15 -6.48
C ALA A 210 -3.50 6.29 -7.05
N THR A 211 -4.31 6.92 -6.21
CA THR A 211 -5.13 8.07 -6.61
C THR A 211 -4.27 9.21 -7.13
N ALA A 212 -3.21 9.57 -6.40
CA ALA A 212 -2.30 10.65 -6.78
C ALA A 212 -1.59 10.39 -8.12
N PHE A 213 -1.10 9.16 -8.34
CA PHE A 213 -0.46 8.81 -9.61
C PHE A 213 -1.46 8.76 -10.78
N GLY A 214 -2.72 8.41 -10.52
CA GLY A 214 -3.82 8.59 -11.47
C GLY A 214 -4.02 10.06 -11.87
N ARG A 215 -3.99 10.99 -10.89
CA ARG A 215 -4.07 12.44 -11.14
C ARG A 215 -2.86 12.95 -11.92
N ILE A 216 -1.65 12.53 -11.56
CA ILE A 216 -0.41 12.87 -12.28
C ILE A 216 -0.51 12.43 -13.74
N LYS A 217 -0.91 11.18 -13.99
CA LYS A 217 -1.11 10.64 -15.34
C LYS A 217 -2.08 11.53 -16.15
N THR A 218 -3.25 11.82 -15.59
CA THR A 218 -4.28 12.66 -16.24
C THR A 218 -3.71 14.04 -16.62
N ASN A 219 -2.96 14.66 -15.71
CA ASN A 219 -2.33 15.95 -15.93
C ASN A 219 -1.26 15.88 -17.03
N VAL A 220 -0.39 14.86 -17.02
CA VAL A 220 0.64 14.65 -18.05
C VAL A 220 0.02 14.41 -19.42
N ASP A 221 -1.03 13.60 -19.53
CA ASP A 221 -1.73 13.36 -20.80
C ASP A 221 -2.38 14.64 -21.36
N ARG A 222 -2.93 15.51 -20.49
CA ARG A 222 -3.37 16.85 -20.89
C ARG A 222 -2.21 17.70 -21.41
N GLY A 223 -1.07 17.68 -20.73
CA GLY A 223 0.15 18.38 -21.16
C GLY A 223 0.63 17.94 -22.54
N ARG A 224 0.64 16.62 -22.79
CA ARG A 224 0.95 16.02 -24.10
C ARG A 224 -0.02 16.47 -25.18
N TYR A 225 -1.31 16.45 -24.89
CA TYR A 225 -2.33 16.91 -25.83
C TYR A 225 -2.23 18.40 -26.15
N ALA A 226 -1.86 19.22 -25.17
CA ALA A 226 -1.74 20.66 -25.34
C ALA A 226 -0.49 21.08 -26.13
N ILE A 227 0.62 20.36 -25.99
CA ILE A 227 1.90 20.73 -26.59
C ILE A 227 2.02 20.32 -28.08
N GLN A 228 1.32 19.26 -28.52
CA GLN A 228 1.47 18.66 -29.85
C GLN A 228 1.15 19.58 -31.05
N ASP A 229 0.43 20.68 -30.84
CA ASP A 229 0.14 21.70 -31.86
C ASP A 229 1.02 22.94 -31.75
N ARG A 230 1.84 23.00 -30.70
CA ARG A 230 2.65 24.16 -30.32
C ARG A 230 4.13 23.88 -30.43
N TRP A 231 4.53 22.61 -30.42
CA TRP A 231 5.90 22.16 -30.62
C TRP A 231 5.94 20.97 -31.58
N ASN A 232 6.64 21.10 -32.70
CA ASN A 232 6.76 20.08 -33.74
C ASN A 232 8.18 20.05 -34.30
N GLY A 233 8.74 18.85 -34.42
CA GLY A 233 10.13 18.58 -34.79
C GLY A 233 10.60 17.27 -34.18
N ASN A 234 11.85 16.88 -34.47
CA ASN A 234 12.48 15.69 -33.90
C ASN A 234 12.60 15.79 -32.37
N ALA A 235 12.97 16.97 -31.83
CA ALA A 235 13.04 17.17 -30.39
C ALA A 235 11.67 17.09 -29.71
N ALA A 236 10.63 17.63 -30.36
CA ALA A 236 9.25 17.57 -29.87
C ALA A 236 8.75 16.12 -29.81
N ALA A 237 8.98 15.34 -30.87
CA ALA A 237 8.60 13.93 -30.91
C ALA A 237 9.33 13.09 -29.85
N ALA A 238 10.60 13.38 -29.59
CA ALA A 238 11.35 12.74 -28.50
C ALA A 238 10.76 13.07 -27.12
N ALA A 239 10.37 14.33 -26.87
CA ALA A 239 9.72 14.75 -25.64
C ALA A 239 8.36 14.07 -25.45
N GLU A 240 7.53 14.04 -26.50
CA GLU A 240 6.21 13.41 -26.47
C GLU A 240 6.29 11.90 -26.18
N ASN A 241 7.27 11.20 -26.77
CA ASN A 241 7.52 9.79 -26.49
C ASN A 241 7.95 9.56 -25.04
N TRP A 242 8.81 10.43 -24.50
CA TRP A 242 9.21 10.36 -23.09
C TRP A 242 8.02 10.60 -22.15
N LEU A 243 7.21 11.62 -22.42
CA LEU A 243 6.01 11.92 -21.62
C LEU A 243 4.97 10.81 -21.70
N ALA A 244 4.85 10.14 -22.86
CA ALA A 244 3.99 8.97 -23.02
C ALA A 244 4.43 7.81 -22.12
N ALA A 245 5.73 7.50 -22.12
CA ALA A 245 6.31 6.47 -21.25
C ALA A 245 6.15 6.84 -19.76
N TYR A 246 6.40 8.10 -19.38
CA TYR A 246 6.20 8.58 -18.02
C TYR A 246 4.73 8.47 -17.57
N SER A 247 3.78 8.87 -18.42
CA SER A 247 2.33 8.75 -18.16
C SER A 247 1.92 7.28 -17.98
N GLN A 248 2.40 6.38 -18.84
CA GLN A 248 2.11 4.96 -18.72
C GLN A 248 2.69 4.37 -17.42
N ALA A 249 3.92 4.73 -17.06
CA ALA A 249 4.54 4.29 -15.81
C ALA A 249 3.76 4.77 -14.57
N CYS A 250 3.19 5.98 -14.61
CA CYS A 250 2.28 6.45 -13.57
C CYS A 250 1.03 5.56 -13.46
N ALA A 251 0.46 5.15 -14.60
CA ALA A 251 -0.70 4.24 -14.63
C ALA A 251 -0.37 2.87 -14.02
N ASP A 252 0.78 2.30 -14.41
CA ASP A 252 1.22 0.99 -13.94
C ASP A 252 1.55 1.02 -12.44
N HIS A 253 2.18 2.11 -11.98
CA HIS A 253 2.44 2.32 -10.56
C HIS A 253 1.15 2.48 -9.76
N ALA A 254 0.19 3.27 -10.27
CA ALA A 254 -1.13 3.41 -9.64
C ALA A 254 -1.82 2.05 -9.50
N LYS A 255 -1.79 1.21 -10.54
CA LYS A 255 -2.35 -0.14 -10.51
C LYS A 255 -1.70 -1.01 -9.44
N PHE A 256 -0.36 -1.04 -9.38
CA PHE A 256 0.37 -1.76 -8.33
C PHE A 256 -0.08 -1.32 -6.93
N CYS A 257 -0.21 -0.01 -6.71
CA CYS A 257 -0.63 0.55 -5.44
C CYS A 257 -2.09 0.18 -5.09
N VAL A 258 -3.02 0.19 -6.06
CA VAL A 258 -4.40 -0.33 -5.83
C VAL A 258 -4.36 -1.79 -5.40
N ASP A 259 -3.61 -2.63 -6.11
CA ASP A 259 -3.53 -4.07 -5.81
C ASP A 259 -2.96 -4.31 -4.41
N ALA A 260 -1.87 -3.60 -4.05
CA ALA A 260 -1.24 -3.71 -2.73
C ALA A 260 -2.18 -3.26 -1.61
N GLY A 261 -2.79 -2.07 -1.73
CA GLY A 261 -3.73 -1.54 -0.73
C GLY A 261 -4.94 -2.45 -0.51
N TRP A 262 -5.54 -2.95 -1.61
CA TRP A 262 -6.67 -3.87 -1.56
C TRP A 262 -6.33 -5.20 -0.89
N LYS A 263 -5.14 -5.76 -1.14
CA LYS A 263 -4.70 -7.02 -0.50
C LYS A 263 -4.49 -6.85 1.00
N ILE A 264 -3.88 -5.73 1.43
CA ILE A 264 -3.70 -5.40 2.85
C ILE A 264 -5.07 -5.27 3.54
N LYS A 265 -6.02 -4.56 2.93
CA LYS A 265 -7.38 -4.41 3.47
C LYS A 265 -8.12 -5.71 3.65
N ASN A 266 -8.13 -6.54 2.62
CA ASN A 266 -8.83 -7.82 2.71
C ASN A 266 -8.19 -8.76 3.72
N PHE A 267 -6.87 -8.73 3.86
CA PHE A 267 -6.22 -9.51 4.90
C PHE A 267 -6.69 -9.11 6.28
N ALA A 268 -6.61 -7.82 6.62
CA ALA A 268 -7.03 -7.34 7.93
C ALA A 268 -8.51 -7.62 8.20
N ARG A 269 -9.37 -7.52 7.18
CA ARG A 269 -10.79 -7.92 7.28
C ARG A 269 -10.96 -9.44 7.51
N SER A 270 -10.19 -10.28 6.83
CA SER A 270 -10.22 -11.72 7.06
C SER A 270 -9.70 -12.09 8.45
N ALA A 271 -8.63 -11.42 8.91
CA ALA A 271 -8.10 -11.58 10.25
C ALA A 271 -9.14 -11.20 11.32
N PHE A 272 -9.83 -10.07 11.14
CA PHE A 272 -10.94 -9.66 12.00
C PHE A 272 -12.00 -10.75 12.18
N HIS A 273 -12.52 -11.32 11.09
CA HIS A 273 -13.52 -12.39 11.18
C HIS A 273 -12.98 -13.66 11.85
N ALA A 274 -11.71 -14.00 11.60
CA ALA A 274 -11.08 -15.13 12.26
C ALA A 274 -10.87 -14.87 13.77
N PHE A 275 -10.58 -13.63 14.16
CA PHE A 275 -10.44 -13.23 15.57
C PHE A 275 -11.78 -13.27 16.30
N GLN A 276 -12.87 -12.88 15.65
CA GLN A 276 -14.23 -13.07 16.19
C GLN A 276 -14.53 -14.54 16.46
N ALA A 277 -14.20 -15.43 15.52
CA ALA A 277 -14.37 -16.87 15.71
C ALA A 277 -13.49 -17.41 16.84
N LEU A 278 -12.24 -16.93 16.95
CA LEU A 278 -11.35 -17.27 18.06
C LEU A 278 -11.94 -16.79 19.39
N ASN A 279 -12.48 -15.58 19.49
CA ASN A 279 -13.09 -15.07 20.71
C ASN A 279 -14.21 -16.01 21.21
N VAL A 280 -15.12 -16.41 20.32
CA VAL A 280 -16.20 -17.35 20.66
C VAL A 280 -15.65 -18.71 21.13
N ALA A 281 -14.60 -19.21 20.49
CA ALA A 281 -13.97 -20.47 20.87
C ALA A 281 -13.25 -20.36 22.23
N MET A 282 -12.60 -19.22 22.50
CA MET A 282 -11.95 -18.94 23.79
C MET A 282 -12.96 -18.83 24.92
N ASP A 283 -14.10 -18.15 24.73
CA ASP A 283 -15.17 -18.10 25.71
C ASP A 283 -15.71 -19.50 26.04
N THR A 284 -15.93 -20.31 25.00
CA THR A 284 -16.38 -21.72 25.15
C THR A 284 -15.36 -22.54 25.93
N LEU A 285 -14.06 -22.32 25.70
CA LEU A 285 -12.99 -22.98 26.45
C LEU A 285 -12.99 -22.54 27.92
N ILE A 286 -13.11 -21.23 28.18
CA ILE A 286 -13.15 -20.69 29.54
C ILE A 286 -14.33 -21.31 30.32
N ASP A 287 -15.53 -21.33 29.72
CA ASP A 287 -16.70 -21.93 30.34
C ASP A 287 -16.51 -23.42 30.63
N ALA A 288 -15.97 -24.18 29.68
CA ALA A 288 -15.68 -25.60 29.87
C ALA A 288 -14.66 -25.85 30.98
N VAL A 289 -13.62 -25.01 31.07
CA VAL A 289 -12.63 -25.09 32.15
C VAL A 289 -13.28 -24.76 33.49
N LEU A 290 -14.05 -23.67 33.59
CA LEU A 290 -14.72 -23.28 34.83
C LEU A 290 -15.69 -24.37 35.30
N GLU A 291 -16.48 -24.96 34.39
CA GLU A 291 -17.36 -26.07 34.70
C GLU A 291 -16.59 -27.30 35.18
N ALA A 292 -15.45 -27.60 34.54
CA ALA A 292 -14.59 -28.69 34.98
C ALA A 292 -14.01 -28.45 36.38
N LEU A 293 -13.57 -27.22 36.66
CA LEU A 293 -13.07 -26.82 37.98
C LEU A 293 -14.16 -26.93 39.07
N LEU A 294 -15.41 -26.59 38.75
CA LEU A 294 -16.55 -26.68 39.67
C LEU A 294 -16.95 -28.14 39.96
N LYS A 295 -16.91 -29.02 38.95
CA LYS A 295 -17.23 -30.45 39.09
C LYS A 295 -16.16 -31.23 39.84
N VAL A 296 -14.91 -30.76 39.79
CA VAL A 296 -13.80 -31.31 40.56
C VAL A 296 -13.80 -30.69 41.97
N LYS A 297 -14.56 -31.29 42.89
CA LYS A 297 -14.46 -30.95 44.32
C LYS A 297 -13.02 -31.19 44.81
N GLY A 298 -12.35 -30.12 45.28
CA GLY A 298 -11.03 -30.23 45.94
C GLY A 298 -9.82 -29.69 45.16
N LEU A 299 -10.02 -28.80 44.20
CA LEU A 299 -8.93 -28.18 43.41
C LEU A 299 -7.92 -27.31 44.19
N GLY A 300 -8.04 -27.22 45.52
CA GLY A 300 -6.98 -26.67 46.37
C GLY A 300 -5.64 -27.42 46.25
N ALA A 301 -5.61 -28.60 45.61
CA ALA A 301 -4.42 -29.43 45.45
C ALA A 301 -3.72 -29.34 44.07
N VAL A 302 -4.20 -28.56 43.10
CA VAL A 302 -3.50 -28.38 41.79
C VAL A 302 -2.41 -27.31 41.87
N VAL A 303 -2.33 -26.58 42.98
CA VAL A 303 -1.28 -25.60 43.24
C VAL A 303 0.04 -26.32 43.52
N GLY A 304 0.93 -26.38 42.52
CA GLY A 304 2.33 -26.78 42.70
C GLY A 304 2.81 -28.04 41.97
N GLY A 305 2.18 -28.44 40.86
CA GLY A 305 2.75 -29.48 39.98
C GLY A 305 2.61 -30.93 40.47
N ALA A 306 1.89 -31.17 41.56
CA ALA A 306 1.51 -32.51 42.00
C ALA A 306 -0.02 -32.68 41.85
N VAL A 307 -0.46 -33.44 40.84
CA VAL A 307 -1.88 -33.82 40.67
C VAL A 307 -2.25 -34.82 41.76
N ASN A 308 -2.45 -34.34 42.98
CA ASN A 308 -2.88 -35.18 44.09
C ASN A 308 -4.42 -35.29 44.08
N VAL A 309 -4.86 -36.47 43.64
CA VAL A 309 -6.16 -37.10 43.89
C VAL A 309 -7.39 -36.22 43.67
N ILE A 310 -7.87 -36.22 42.43
CA ILE A 310 -9.16 -35.65 42.03
C ILE A 310 -10.31 -36.50 42.59
N ARG A 311 -11.04 -36.00 43.58
CA ARG A 311 -12.24 -36.66 44.17
C ARG A 311 -13.51 -35.94 43.72
N GLY A 312 -13.99 -36.25 42.51
CA GLY A 312 -15.26 -35.78 41.98
C GLY A 312 -16.12 -36.91 41.42
N GLU A 313 -17.43 -36.67 41.29
CA GLU A 313 -18.32 -37.57 40.55
C GLU A 313 -18.07 -37.35 39.05
N LYS A 314 -17.20 -38.17 38.43
CA LYS A 314 -16.87 -38.21 36.99
C LYS A 314 -15.94 -37.09 36.45
N PRO A 315 -14.71 -36.94 36.99
CA PRO A 315 -13.74 -35.96 36.49
C PRO A 315 -13.33 -36.17 35.02
N GLU A 316 -13.38 -37.40 34.52
CA GLU A 316 -13.03 -37.74 33.14
C GLU A 316 -13.95 -37.04 32.12
N GLN A 317 -15.25 -36.92 32.40
CA GLN A 317 -16.20 -36.25 31.50
C GLN A 317 -15.96 -34.73 31.47
N ALA A 318 -15.59 -34.15 32.60
CA ALA A 318 -15.25 -32.74 32.71
C ALA A 318 -13.98 -32.40 31.93
N PHE A 319 -12.93 -33.22 32.06
CA PHE A 319 -11.71 -33.04 31.28
C PHE A 319 -11.88 -33.33 29.79
N ALA A 320 -12.70 -34.32 29.42
CA ALA A 320 -13.02 -34.57 28.03
C ALA A 320 -13.68 -33.34 27.39
N ALA A 321 -14.62 -32.68 28.08
CA ALA A 321 -15.24 -31.43 27.58
C ALA A 321 -14.20 -30.32 27.34
N VAL A 322 -13.26 -30.13 28.27
CA VAL A 322 -12.15 -29.16 28.08
C VAL A 322 -11.31 -29.50 26.86
N VAL A 323 -10.90 -30.76 26.70
CA VAL A 323 -10.10 -31.21 25.54
C VAL A 323 -10.87 -30.99 24.24
N TYR A 324 -12.17 -31.30 24.20
CA TYR A 324 -13.00 -31.06 23.02
C TYR A 324 -13.14 -29.57 22.69
N SER A 325 -13.24 -28.70 23.69
CA SER A 325 -13.31 -27.24 23.48
C SER A 325 -12.01 -26.63 22.96
N VAL A 326 -10.86 -27.31 23.11
CA VAL A 326 -9.58 -26.85 22.55
C VAL A 326 -9.46 -27.14 21.05
N LEU A 327 -10.14 -28.17 20.52
CA LEU A 327 -10.00 -28.56 19.11
C LEU A 327 -10.39 -27.44 18.13
N PRO A 328 -11.53 -26.72 18.30
CA PRO A 328 -11.88 -25.61 17.42
C PRO A 328 -10.84 -24.47 17.45
N ILE A 329 -10.17 -24.24 18.58
CA ILE A 329 -9.13 -23.21 18.69
C ILE A 329 -7.92 -23.62 17.83
N ALA A 330 -7.48 -24.88 17.93
CA ALA A 330 -6.38 -25.37 17.11
C ALA A 330 -6.69 -25.25 15.60
N GLU A 331 -7.90 -25.64 15.18
CA GLU A 331 -8.35 -25.50 13.79
C GLU A 331 -8.36 -24.04 13.32
N LEU A 332 -8.85 -23.12 14.16
CA LEU A 332 -8.88 -21.69 13.85
C LEU A 332 -7.47 -21.08 13.78
N LEU A 333 -6.56 -21.47 14.67
CA LEU A 333 -5.16 -21.04 14.63
C LEU A 333 -4.50 -21.45 13.29
N ASP A 334 -4.76 -22.68 12.83
CA ASP A 334 -4.25 -23.16 11.55
C ASP A 334 -4.91 -22.46 10.35
N GLN A 335 -6.22 -22.17 10.43
CA GLN A 335 -6.90 -21.35 9.42
C GLN A 335 -6.29 -19.94 9.30
N VAL A 336 -5.99 -19.29 10.42
CA VAL A 336 -5.36 -17.97 10.40
C VAL A 336 -3.95 -18.01 9.80
N ARG A 337 -3.16 -19.04 10.14
CA ARG A 337 -1.84 -19.24 9.52
C ARG A 337 -1.94 -19.46 8.01
N MET A 338 -2.94 -20.24 7.56
CA MET A 338 -3.20 -20.43 6.13
C MET A 338 -3.55 -19.11 5.42
N LEU A 339 -4.27 -18.18 6.07
CA LEU A 339 -4.53 -16.84 5.51
C LEU A 339 -3.22 -16.07 5.28
N ALA A 340 -2.29 -16.09 6.23
CA ALA A 340 -0.99 -15.44 6.05
C ALA A 340 -0.18 -16.08 4.91
N HIS A 341 -0.18 -17.42 4.79
CA HIS A 341 0.45 -18.09 3.64
C HIS A 341 -0.20 -17.73 2.31
N GLY A 342 -1.52 -17.53 2.29
CA GLY A 342 -2.23 -17.01 1.12
C GLY A 342 -1.72 -15.64 0.66
N ILE A 343 -1.36 -14.77 1.61
CA ILE A 343 -0.76 -13.46 1.30
C ILE A 343 0.68 -13.58 0.89
N GLN A 344 1.47 -14.42 1.54
CA GLN A 344 2.84 -14.71 1.07
C GLN A 344 2.82 -15.19 -0.38
N SER A 345 1.82 -15.98 -0.77
CA SER A 345 1.66 -16.45 -2.15
C SER A 345 1.24 -15.31 -3.08
N ALA A 346 0.32 -14.42 -2.64
CA ALA A 346 -0.04 -13.22 -3.38
C ALA A 346 1.09 -12.16 -3.42
N ALA A 347 2.05 -12.24 -2.50
CA ALA A 347 3.17 -11.30 -2.37
C ALA A 347 4.04 -11.26 -3.60
N GLU A 348 4.34 -12.41 -4.18
CA GLU A 348 5.15 -12.52 -5.38
C GLU A 348 4.45 -11.88 -6.58
N MET A 349 3.14 -12.06 -6.72
CA MET A 349 2.36 -11.45 -7.80
C MET A 349 2.32 -9.93 -7.67
N VAL A 350 2.03 -9.40 -6.48
CA VAL A 350 1.97 -7.95 -6.25
C VAL A 350 3.36 -7.32 -6.37
N ALA A 351 4.40 -7.99 -5.87
CA ALA A 351 5.78 -7.54 -6.07
C ALA A 351 6.16 -7.54 -7.56
N GLY A 352 5.77 -8.57 -8.31
CA GLY A 352 5.94 -8.62 -9.77
C GLY A 352 5.26 -7.46 -10.48
N ASN A 353 4.03 -7.10 -10.09
CA ASN A 353 3.36 -5.90 -10.62
C ASN A 353 4.14 -4.62 -10.28
N GLY A 354 4.71 -4.52 -9.07
CA GLY A 354 5.55 -3.40 -8.67
C GLY A 354 6.86 -3.32 -9.44
N GLU A 355 7.46 -4.46 -9.79
CA GLU A 355 8.65 -4.55 -10.64
C GLU A 355 8.34 -4.18 -12.10
N VAL A 356 7.18 -4.60 -12.63
CA VAL A 356 6.70 -4.18 -13.95
C VAL A 356 6.51 -2.66 -13.97
N ALA A 357 5.90 -2.08 -12.93
CA ALA A 357 5.78 -0.63 -12.80
C ALA A 357 7.16 0.06 -12.71
N ALA A 358 8.12 -0.55 -11.99
CA ALA A 358 9.48 -0.03 -11.91
C ALA A 358 10.20 -0.06 -13.26
N ALA A 359 9.99 -1.09 -14.07
CA ALA A 359 10.55 -1.21 -15.40
C ALA A 359 9.86 -0.30 -16.44
N ALA A 360 8.62 0.15 -16.18
CA ALA A 360 7.87 1.01 -17.07
C ALA A 360 8.39 2.47 -17.08
N TRP A 361 9.08 2.91 -16.02
CA TRP A 361 9.65 4.25 -15.98
C TRP A 361 10.66 4.47 -17.11
N PRO A 362 10.73 5.69 -17.68
CA PRO A 362 11.82 6.06 -18.57
C PRO A 362 13.20 5.72 -17.96
N GLY A 363 14.00 4.97 -18.72
CA GLY A 363 15.33 4.52 -18.28
C GLY A 363 16.29 5.69 -18.04
N GLU A 364 16.13 6.78 -18.80
CA GLU A 364 16.88 8.01 -18.64
C GLU A 364 15.93 9.21 -18.47
N PRO A 365 16.38 10.26 -17.77
CA PRO A 365 15.67 11.54 -17.71
C PRO A 365 15.54 12.14 -19.10
N TYR A 366 14.48 12.92 -19.34
CA TYR A 366 14.39 13.66 -20.59
C TYR A 366 15.57 14.63 -20.71
N ARG A 367 16.27 14.57 -21.84
CA ARG A 367 17.36 15.49 -22.17
C ARG A 367 17.08 16.07 -23.54
N HIS A 368 16.82 17.37 -23.58
CA HIS A 368 16.63 18.07 -24.85
C HIS A 368 17.94 18.03 -25.67
N PRO A 369 17.92 17.64 -26.96
CA PRO A 369 19.15 17.45 -27.74
C PRO A 369 20.05 18.69 -27.87
N ALA A 370 19.46 19.88 -27.74
CA ALA A 370 20.16 21.17 -27.81
C ALA A 370 20.83 21.60 -26.50
N VAL A 371 20.48 20.96 -25.38
CA VAL A 371 20.88 21.37 -24.04
C VAL A 371 21.81 20.29 -23.48
N ARG A 372 23.05 20.65 -23.19
CA ARG A 372 24.09 19.74 -22.67
C ARG A 372 24.72 20.28 -21.42
#